data_AF-A0A3C0BAX3-F1
#
_entry.id   AF-A0A3C0BAX3-F1
#
_cell.length_a   1.000
_cell.length_b   1.000
_cell.length_c   1.000
_cell.angle_alpha   90.00
_cell.angle_beta   90.00
_cell.angle_gamma   90.00
#
_symmetry.space_group_name_H-M   'P 1'
#
loop_
_entity.id
_entity.type
_entity.pdbx_description
1 polymer ?
#
loop_
_entity_poly.entity_id
_entity_poly.type
_entity_poly.pdbx_seq_one_letter_code
_entity_poly.pdbx_strand_id
1 'polypeptide(L)'
;GTSPMVMLYWDAANNRPAANNPWFNPVARHDYNVGFDFNHESPQTKALVKRVVSFWIEEYNIDGYRFDLSKGFTQKNTLGNTAAWGQYDASRVAIWKEIANSIWSVDPDSYIILEHFAENSEEKELANYGMMLWASGGTHDKYKEAAMGWNNSSDFSSASYKQRGWDSPHVVAYMESHDEDRMMYKNIKYGNSTIPWYNLKDTTRALDRAAQAAAFFYTIPGPKMLWQFEELGYDYDIDFNGRTGEKPIRWDYYQDYRRKMLYEVTRSLIHLKTENEAFGTDDFSLALNGDLKRISLYHPTMDVNVIGNFGIENGSIIPAFSVTGPWYEFFSGDTLQVTSLDTPIQLEAGEFRIYTTKKLNTPETGLGLSEDTPASGSLKLKTFPNPASGSFTLELQLKETSMIRLDLSDVSGRRLTALFQGELNSGRQQLQVHLPDSIKPGIYFVQARSNAGFAVTKIMVK
;
A
#
# COMPACT_ATOMS: atom_id res chain seq x y z
N GLY A 1 -3.86 -16.59 -33.49
CA GLY A 1 -3.65 -17.55 -34.59
C GLY A 1 -3.99 -17.01 -35.96
N THR A 2 -5.00 -16.14 -36.10
CA THR A 2 -5.55 -15.67 -37.39
C THR A 2 -4.91 -14.39 -37.94
N SER A 3 -3.72 -14.00 -37.45
CA SER A 3 -3.03 -12.80 -37.95
C SER A 3 -2.75 -12.95 -39.45
N PRO A 4 -3.06 -11.94 -40.29
CA PRO A 4 -2.74 -11.98 -41.72
C PRO A 4 -1.26 -12.27 -42.00
N MET A 5 -0.36 -11.73 -41.18
CA MET A 5 1.09 -11.95 -41.30
C MET A 5 1.49 -13.43 -41.11
N VAL A 6 0.70 -14.19 -40.37
CA VAL A 6 0.89 -15.64 -40.20
C VAL A 6 0.22 -16.39 -41.35
N MET A 7 -1.05 -16.06 -41.65
CA MET A 7 -1.85 -16.80 -42.63
C MET A 7 -1.36 -16.66 -44.07
N LEU A 8 -0.74 -15.52 -44.43
CA LEU A 8 -0.08 -15.31 -45.73
C LEU A 8 1.08 -16.28 -45.99
N TYR A 9 1.72 -16.78 -44.93
CA TYR A 9 2.89 -17.67 -44.98
C TYR A 9 2.65 -18.87 -44.07
N TRP A 10 1.59 -19.63 -44.37
CA TRP A 10 1.16 -20.77 -43.56
C TRP A 10 1.70 -22.09 -44.08
N ASP A 11 2.36 -22.86 -43.20
CA ASP A 11 2.73 -24.25 -43.45
C ASP A 11 1.59 -25.15 -42.94
N ALA A 12 0.67 -25.48 -43.85
CA ALA A 12 -0.49 -26.30 -43.53
C ALA A 12 -0.12 -27.74 -43.11
N ALA A 13 1.00 -28.28 -43.62
CA ALA A 13 1.42 -29.64 -43.31
C ALA A 13 1.86 -29.78 -41.84
N ASN A 14 2.51 -28.73 -41.30
CA ASN A 14 3.00 -28.71 -39.92
C ASN A 14 2.17 -27.81 -38.98
N ASN A 15 1.08 -27.22 -39.48
CA ASN A 15 0.17 -26.34 -38.73
C ASN A 15 0.91 -25.20 -37.98
N ARG A 16 1.80 -24.49 -38.68
CA ARG A 16 2.66 -23.43 -38.11
C ARG A 16 3.06 -22.37 -39.15
N PRO A 17 3.67 -21.24 -38.76
CA PRO A 17 4.27 -20.31 -39.72
C PRO A 17 5.32 -21.03 -40.58
N ALA A 18 5.31 -20.78 -41.89
CA ALA A 18 6.26 -21.37 -42.82
C ALA A 18 7.68 -20.84 -42.56
N ALA A 19 8.70 -21.63 -42.95
CA ALA A 19 10.12 -21.27 -42.78
C ALA A 19 10.52 -19.96 -43.47
N ASN A 20 9.77 -19.54 -44.49
CA ASN A 20 9.97 -18.28 -45.21
C ASN A 20 9.06 -17.13 -44.71
N ASN A 21 8.36 -17.28 -43.58
CA ASN A 21 7.62 -16.19 -42.97
C ASN A 21 8.60 -15.08 -42.55
N PRO A 22 8.43 -13.82 -42.99
CA PRO A 22 9.41 -12.79 -42.72
C PRO A 22 9.32 -12.22 -41.31
N TRP A 23 8.26 -12.51 -40.54
CA TRP A 23 8.08 -11.97 -39.19
C TRP A 23 8.18 -13.02 -38.09
N PHE A 24 7.69 -14.24 -38.31
CA PHE A 24 7.49 -15.24 -37.25
C PHE A 24 8.51 -16.37 -37.28
N ASN A 25 8.89 -16.85 -36.10
CA ASN A 25 9.59 -18.12 -35.98
C ASN A 25 8.62 -19.27 -36.35
N PRO A 26 9.04 -20.28 -37.16
CA PRO A 26 8.21 -21.46 -37.42
C PRO A 26 7.92 -22.27 -36.15
N VAL A 27 8.87 -22.28 -35.23
CA VAL A 27 8.78 -22.91 -33.91
C VAL A 27 9.20 -21.86 -32.89
N ALA A 28 8.40 -21.68 -31.84
CA ALA A 28 8.68 -20.71 -30.78
C ALA A 28 10.05 -20.94 -30.11
N ARG A 29 10.59 -19.90 -29.50
CA ARG A 29 11.88 -19.99 -28.78
C ARG A 29 11.76 -20.23 -27.29
N HIS A 30 10.57 -20.08 -26.72
CA HIS A 30 10.28 -20.29 -25.29
C HIS A 30 8.83 -20.75 -25.11
N ASP A 31 8.51 -21.31 -23.93
CA ASP A 31 7.23 -22.00 -23.68
C ASP A 31 6.02 -21.07 -23.42
N TYR A 32 6.25 -19.75 -23.30
CA TYR A 32 5.26 -18.77 -22.85
C TYR A 32 4.70 -17.87 -23.96
N ASN A 33 4.93 -18.20 -25.23
CA ASN A 33 4.44 -17.39 -26.34
C ASN A 33 2.89 -17.36 -26.39
N VAL A 34 2.32 -16.17 -26.51
CA VAL A 34 0.89 -15.99 -26.74
C VAL A 34 0.62 -16.02 -28.25
N GLY A 35 0.14 -17.15 -28.76
CA GLY A 35 -0.05 -17.33 -30.20
C GLY A 35 1.25 -17.75 -30.90
N PHE A 36 1.62 -17.10 -32.00
CA PHE A 36 2.85 -17.42 -32.74
C PHE A 36 3.96 -16.43 -32.38
N ASP A 37 5.17 -16.97 -32.24
CA ASP A 37 6.35 -16.26 -31.76
C ASP A 37 6.99 -15.41 -32.88
N PHE A 38 7.19 -14.12 -32.63
CA PHE A 38 7.87 -13.24 -33.58
C PHE A 38 9.37 -13.53 -33.58
N ASN A 39 9.99 -13.52 -34.75
CA ASN A 39 11.44 -13.42 -34.87
C ASN A 39 11.86 -11.97 -34.60
N HIS A 40 12.27 -11.66 -33.37
CA HIS A 40 12.63 -10.31 -32.95
C HIS A 40 13.92 -9.77 -33.58
N GLU A 41 14.74 -10.63 -34.19
CA GLU A 41 15.92 -10.23 -34.96
C GLU A 41 15.62 -9.97 -36.44
N SER A 42 14.43 -10.37 -36.92
CA SER A 42 14.04 -10.15 -38.32
C SER A 42 13.94 -8.65 -38.65
N PRO A 43 14.48 -8.20 -39.80
CA PRO A 43 14.31 -6.82 -40.27
C PRO A 43 12.84 -6.40 -40.36
N GLN A 44 11.94 -7.30 -40.78
CA GLN A 44 10.53 -6.98 -40.94
C GLN A 44 9.80 -6.87 -39.60
N THR A 45 10.19 -7.64 -38.58
CA THR A 45 9.68 -7.50 -37.21
C THR A 45 10.17 -6.19 -36.60
N LYS A 46 11.46 -5.86 -36.73
CA LYS A 46 12.02 -4.59 -36.26
C LYS A 46 11.31 -3.38 -36.88
N ALA A 47 11.07 -3.42 -38.19
CA ALA A 47 10.32 -2.37 -38.90
C ALA A 47 8.85 -2.29 -38.47
N LEU A 48 8.21 -3.42 -38.16
CA LEU A 48 6.86 -3.43 -37.61
C LEU A 48 6.83 -2.79 -36.22
N VAL A 49 7.69 -3.25 -35.30
CA VAL A 49 7.77 -2.73 -33.94
C VAL A 49 8.02 -1.24 -33.96
N LYS A 50 9.01 -0.76 -34.73
CA LYS A 50 9.30 0.67 -34.87
C LYS A 50 8.07 1.46 -35.32
N ARG A 51 7.35 1.02 -36.35
CA ARG A 51 6.14 1.72 -36.82
C ARG A 51 5.04 1.75 -35.76
N VAL A 52 4.81 0.65 -35.05
CA VAL A 52 3.78 0.58 -34.01
C VAL A 52 4.12 1.52 -32.86
N VAL A 53 5.36 1.50 -32.37
CA VAL A 53 5.76 2.36 -31.24
C VAL A 53 5.87 3.84 -31.62
N SER A 54 6.20 4.17 -32.86
CA SER A 54 6.13 5.57 -33.31
C SER A 54 4.68 6.04 -33.41
N PHE A 55 3.81 5.22 -34.00
CA PHE A 55 2.43 5.62 -34.30
C PHE A 55 1.62 6.02 -33.06
N TRP A 56 1.69 5.27 -31.95
CA TRP A 56 0.90 5.65 -30.78
C TRP A 56 1.41 6.91 -30.07
N ILE A 57 2.71 7.16 -30.08
CA ILE A 57 3.27 8.41 -29.56
C ILE A 57 2.84 9.57 -30.47
N GLU A 58 3.03 9.46 -31.78
CA GLU A 58 2.76 10.56 -32.73
C GLU A 58 1.27 10.86 -32.90
N GLU A 59 0.43 9.84 -33.02
CA GLU A 59 -1.01 10.00 -33.30
C GLU A 59 -1.82 10.22 -32.02
N TYR A 60 -1.51 9.47 -30.96
CA TYR A 60 -2.30 9.46 -29.72
C TYR A 60 -1.62 10.19 -28.56
N ASN A 61 -0.38 10.66 -28.72
CA ASN A 61 0.35 11.45 -27.73
C ASN A 61 0.43 10.75 -26.36
N ILE A 62 0.71 9.45 -26.37
CA ILE A 62 0.96 8.70 -25.12
C ILE A 62 2.37 8.99 -24.61
N ASP A 63 2.54 8.99 -23.28
CA ASP A 63 3.83 9.29 -22.63
C ASP A 63 4.76 8.06 -22.51
N GLY A 64 4.44 6.94 -23.16
CA GLY A 64 5.25 5.72 -23.12
C GLY A 64 4.47 4.41 -23.13
N TYR A 65 5.15 3.33 -22.75
CA TYR A 65 4.66 1.96 -22.87
C TYR A 65 4.94 1.10 -21.63
N ARG A 66 4.00 0.18 -21.34
CA ARG A 66 4.28 -1.07 -20.61
C ARG A 66 4.33 -2.23 -21.58
N PHE A 67 5.47 -2.88 -21.70
CA PHE A 67 5.66 -4.05 -22.55
C PHE A 67 5.34 -5.34 -21.78
N ASP A 68 4.27 -5.99 -22.22
CA ASP A 68 3.86 -7.32 -21.79
C ASP A 68 4.87 -8.39 -22.18
N LEU A 69 5.05 -9.39 -21.32
CA LEU A 69 5.89 -10.56 -21.57
C LEU A 69 7.26 -10.19 -22.14
N SER A 70 7.92 -9.18 -21.58
CA SER A 70 9.11 -8.60 -22.20
C SER A 70 10.30 -9.58 -22.32
N LYS A 71 10.31 -10.66 -21.52
CA LYS A 71 11.26 -11.79 -21.70
C LYS A 71 11.13 -12.53 -23.03
N GLY A 72 9.94 -12.49 -23.62
CA GLY A 72 9.63 -13.16 -24.87
C GLY A 72 10.34 -12.54 -26.08
N PHE A 73 10.87 -11.33 -25.93
CA PHE A 73 11.58 -10.61 -26.98
C PHE A 73 13.02 -11.13 -27.13
N THR A 74 13.15 -12.43 -27.40
CA THR A 74 14.41 -13.16 -27.52
C THR A 74 14.41 -14.09 -28.72
N GLN A 75 15.60 -14.37 -29.26
CA GLN A 75 15.83 -15.44 -30.22
C GLN A 75 16.62 -16.63 -29.64
N LYS A 76 16.98 -16.57 -28.36
CA LYS A 76 17.62 -17.67 -27.63
C LYS A 76 16.61 -18.80 -27.42
N ASN A 77 16.92 -19.98 -27.94
CA ASN A 77 16.03 -21.13 -27.79
C ASN A 77 16.16 -21.76 -26.41
N THR A 78 15.10 -21.69 -25.62
CA THR A 78 14.98 -22.24 -24.27
C THR A 78 13.70 -23.05 -24.10
N LEU A 79 13.13 -23.58 -25.20
CA LEU A 79 11.95 -24.45 -25.16
C LEU A 79 12.14 -25.63 -24.21
N GLY A 80 11.11 -25.91 -23.40
CA GLY A 80 11.11 -26.92 -22.36
C GLY A 80 12.01 -26.59 -21.16
N ASN A 81 12.54 -25.37 -21.06
CA ASN A 81 13.45 -24.96 -20.00
C ASN A 81 13.23 -23.50 -19.55
N THR A 82 12.15 -23.28 -18.78
CA THR A 82 11.82 -21.98 -18.18
C THR A 82 12.95 -21.39 -17.33
N ALA A 83 13.71 -22.23 -16.63
CA ALA A 83 14.84 -21.75 -15.82
C ALA A 83 15.92 -21.11 -16.68
N ALA A 84 16.26 -21.71 -17.83
CA ALA A 84 17.19 -21.16 -18.81
C ALA A 84 16.66 -19.88 -19.48
N TRP A 85 15.35 -19.79 -19.72
CA TRP A 85 14.70 -18.59 -20.28
C TRP A 85 14.86 -17.36 -19.37
N GLY A 86 14.82 -17.60 -18.05
CA GLY A 86 15.01 -16.56 -17.03
C GLY A 86 16.46 -16.19 -16.74
N GLN A 87 17.45 -16.87 -17.31
CA GLN A 87 18.85 -16.47 -17.18
C GLN A 87 19.20 -15.29 -18.11
N TYR A 88 20.34 -14.67 -17.86
CA TYR A 88 20.86 -13.56 -18.65
C TYR A 88 20.93 -13.91 -20.14
N ASP A 89 20.44 -12.99 -20.95
CA ASP A 89 20.41 -13.10 -22.40
C ASP A 89 20.84 -11.79 -23.06
N ALA A 90 22.10 -11.75 -23.50
CA ALA A 90 22.68 -10.58 -24.16
C ALA A 90 21.93 -10.17 -25.44
N SER A 91 21.35 -11.12 -26.20
CA SER A 91 20.63 -10.78 -27.43
C SER A 91 19.28 -10.15 -27.11
N ARG A 92 18.58 -10.66 -26.09
CA ARG A 92 17.35 -10.05 -25.57
C ARG A 92 17.60 -8.62 -25.06
N VAL A 93 18.69 -8.39 -24.33
CA VAL A 93 19.09 -7.04 -23.91
C VAL A 93 19.33 -6.12 -25.11
N ALA A 94 20.05 -6.60 -26.13
CA ALA A 94 20.29 -5.83 -27.34
C ALA A 94 18.99 -5.48 -28.09
N ILE A 95 18.05 -6.42 -28.19
CA ILE A 95 16.71 -6.20 -28.75
C ILE A 95 15.97 -5.09 -27.99
N TRP A 96 15.96 -5.15 -26.65
CA TRP A 96 15.31 -4.12 -25.83
C TRP A 96 15.93 -2.74 -25.99
N LYS A 97 17.26 -2.64 -26.03
CA LYS A 97 17.95 -1.37 -26.28
C LYS A 97 17.63 -0.79 -27.66
N GLU A 98 17.47 -1.62 -28.69
CA GLU A 98 17.05 -1.18 -30.02
C GLU A 98 15.62 -0.65 -30.05
N ILE A 99 14.70 -1.33 -29.35
CA ILE A 99 13.30 -0.89 -29.19
C ILE A 99 13.26 0.44 -28.42
N ALA A 100 13.99 0.53 -27.31
CA ALA A 100 14.06 1.75 -26.51
C ALA A 100 14.61 2.94 -27.31
N ASN A 101 15.69 2.75 -28.06
CA ASN A 101 16.22 3.79 -28.95
C ASN A 101 15.21 4.20 -30.04
N SER A 102 14.37 3.28 -30.51
CA SER A 102 13.31 3.61 -31.47
C SER A 102 12.23 4.49 -30.86
N ILE A 103 11.81 4.20 -29.62
CA ILE A 103 10.86 5.02 -28.86
C ILE A 103 11.45 6.40 -28.58
N TRP A 104 12.65 6.46 -27.99
CA TRP A 104 13.30 7.72 -27.63
C TRP A 104 13.75 8.56 -28.83
N SER A 105 13.84 7.97 -30.03
CA SER A 105 14.05 8.74 -31.26
C SER A 105 12.82 9.53 -31.71
N VAL A 106 11.64 9.15 -31.23
CA VAL A 106 10.38 9.86 -31.49
C VAL A 106 10.10 10.82 -30.36
N ASP A 107 10.22 10.36 -29.11
CA ASP A 107 10.05 11.17 -27.91
C ASP A 107 11.05 10.74 -26.81
N PRO A 108 12.07 11.57 -26.50
CA PRO A 108 13.11 11.23 -25.52
C PRO A 108 12.60 11.14 -24.08
N ASP A 109 11.42 11.69 -23.76
CA ASP A 109 10.87 11.69 -22.40
C ASP A 109 9.92 10.48 -22.15
N SER A 110 9.66 9.67 -23.17
CA SER A 110 8.76 8.52 -23.09
C SER A 110 9.23 7.45 -22.09
N TYR A 111 8.32 7.00 -21.22
CA TYR A 111 8.54 5.91 -20.28
C TYR A 111 8.52 4.54 -20.97
N ILE A 112 9.42 3.65 -20.54
CA ILE A 112 9.46 2.26 -21.01
C ILE A 112 9.44 1.35 -19.78
N ILE A 113 8.33 0.66 -19.55
CA ILE A 113 8.13 -0.23 -18.40
C ILE A 113 8.08 -1.68 -18.89
N LEU A 114 8.92 -2.55 -18.35
CA LEU A 114 9.05 -3.94 -18.77
C LEU A 114 8.48 -4.90 -17.72
N GLU A 115 7.60 -5.81 -18.14
CA GLU A 115 7.32 -7.04 -17.40
C GLU A 115 8.42 -8.06 -17.71
N HIS A 116 9.56 -7.98 -17.01
CA HIS A 116 10.80 -8.65 -17.44
C HIS A 116 11.24 -9.84 -16.61
N PHE A 117 10.93 -9.96 -15.32
CA PHE A 117 11.15 -11.16 -14.47
C PHE A 117 12.32 -12.10 -14.86
N ALA A 118 13.48 -11.54 -15.19
CA ALA A 118 14.69 -12.26 -15.58
C ALA A 118 15.64 -12.27 -14.39
N GLU A 119 16.83 -12.86 -14.54
CA GLU A 119 17.83 -12.71 -13.50
C GLU A 119 18.18 -11.23 -13.30
N ASN A 120 18.50 -10.88 -12.05
CA ASN A 120 18.65 -9.48 -11.65
C ASN A 120 19.78 -8.74 -12.38
N SER A 121 20.79 -9.45 -12.90
CA SER A 121 21.88 -8.82 -13.67
C SER A 121 21.37 -8.20 -14.98
N GLU A 122 20.43 -8.88 -15.65
CA GLU A 122 19.79 -8.40 -16.88
C GLU A 122 18.85 -7.24 -16.58
N GLU A 123 18.03 -7.40 -15.55
CA GLU A 123 17.11 -6.34 -15.09
C GLU A 123 17.89 -5.08 -14.69
N LYS A 124 19.03 -5.22 -14.01
CA LYS A 124 19.91 -4.10 -13.67
C LYS A 124 20.47 -3.43 -14.92
N GLU A 125 20.91 -4.18 -15.93
CA GLU A 125 21.45 -3.60 -17.15
C GLU A 125 20.40 -2.78 -17.91
N LEU A 126 19.17 -3.31 -18.02
CA LEU A 126 18.06 -2.61 -18.65
C LEU A 126 17.62 -1.39 -17.83
N ALA A 127 17.61 -1.50 -16.50
CA ALA A 127 17.36 -0.39 -15.59
C ALA A 127 18.37 0.74 -15.79
N ASN A 128 19.66 0.41 -15.81
CA ASN A 128 20.75 1.37 -16.02
C ASN A 128 20.71 2.02 -17.41
N TYR A 129 20.10 1.35 -18.40
CA TYR A 129 19.91 1.92 -19.73
C TYR A 129 18.77 2.97 -19.78
N GLY A 130 17.94 3.06 -18.74
CA GLY A 130 16.83 4.02 -18.65
C GLY A 130 15.44 3.41 -18.71
N MET A 131 15.33 2.08 -18.85
CA MET A 131 14.05 1.39 -18.78
C MET A 131 13.63 1.16 -17.32
N MET A 132 12.34 1.07 -17.08
CA MET A 132 11.74 0.71 -15.80
C MET A 132 11.25 -0.73 -15.85
N LEU A 133 11.21 -1.40 -14.70
CA LEU A 133 10.87 -2.82 -14.64
C LEU A 133 9.89 -3.08 -13.51
N TRP A 134 8.88 -3.92 -13.77
CA TRP A 134 8.03 -4.45 -12.72
C TRP A 134 8.86 -5.20 -11.68
N ALA A 135 8.53 -5.01 -10.41
CA ALA A 135 9.24 -5.65 -9.31
C ALA A 135 9.15 -7.19 -9.41
N SER A 136 10.24 -7.81 -9.83
CA SER A 136 10.42 -9.27 -9.89
C SER A 136 10.60 -9.89 -8.49
N GLY A 137 10.57 -11.22 -8.37
CA GLY A 137 10.88 -11.91 -7.10
C GLY A 137 9.72 -11.99 -6.10
N GLY A 138 8.48 -11.82 -6.56
CA GLY A 138 7.28 -12.04 -5.75
C GLY A 138 7.04 -10.98 -4.67
N THR A 139 7.50 -9.74 -4.88
CA THR A 139 7.32 -8.62 -3.93
C THR A 139 5.86 -8.48 -3.47
N HIS A 140 4.90 -8.58 -4.39
CA HIS A 140 3.47 -8.54 -4.07
C HIS A 140 3.05 -9.62 -3.06
N ASP A 141 3.56 -10.85 -3.19
CA ASP A 141 3.23 -11.94 -2.28
C ASP A 141 3.76 -11.66 -0.88
N LYS A 142 4.91 -11.00 -0.77
CA LYS A 142 5.49 -10.61 0.52
C LYS A 142 4.57 -9.65 1.25
N TYR A 143 4.02 -8.64 0.57
CA TYR A 143 3.01 -7.74 1.12
C TYR A 143 1.73 -8.49 1.51
N LYS A 144 1.25 -9.40 0.68
CA LYS A 144 0.03 -10.19 0.97
C LYS A 144 0.20 -11.12 2.17
N GLU A 145 1.32 -11.84 2.26
CA GLU A 145 1.65 -12.69 3.41
C GLU A 145 1.75 -11.88 4.70
N ALA A 146 2.40 -10.70 4.63
CA ALA A 146 2.41 -9.77 5.75
C ALA A 146 1.00 -9.34 6.12
N ALA A 147 0.19 -8.85 5.18
CA ALA A 147 -1.16 -8.38 5.46
C ALA A 147 -2.04 -9.48 6.08
N MET A 148 -1.84 -10.74 5.69
CA MET A 148 -2.49 -11.92 6.27
C MET A 148 -1.96 -12.34 7.65
N GLY A 149 -0.86 -11.77 8.14
CA GLY A 149 -0.24 -12.13 9.43
C GLY A 149 0.65 -13.38 9.37
N TRP A 150 1.23 -13.69 8.22
CA TRP A 150 2.11 -14.84 7.97
C TRP A 150 3.55 -14.40 7.65
N ASN A 151 4.28 -13.89 8.64
CA ASN A 151 5.52 -13.14 8.37
C ASN A 151 6.79 -13.97 8.16
N ASN A 152 6.75 -15.31 8.32
CA ASN A 152 7.93 -16.18 8.18
C ASN A 152 8.67 -16.03 6.84
N SER A 153 7.95 -15.66 5.79
CA SER A 153 8.51 -15.45 4.46
C SER A 153 8.23 -14.06 3.91
N SER A 154 7.80 -13.11 4.74
CA SER A 154 7.43 -11.74 4.32
C SER A 154 8.62 -10.78 4.48
N ASP A 155 9.21 -10.41 3.34
CA ASP A 155 10.26 -9.41 3.23
C ASP A 155 10.00 -8.48 2.04
N PHE A 156 9.80 -7.19 2.30
CA PHE A 156 9.49 -6.20 1.26
C PHE A 156 10.73 -5.61 0.58
N SER A 157 11.94 -6.04 0.96
CA SER A 157 13.20 -5.43 0.51
C SER A 157 13.31 -5.35 -1.02
N SER A 158 12.75 -6.32 -1.74
CA SER A 158 12.72 -6.31 -3.21
C SER A 158 11.87 -5.17 -3.82
N ALA A 159 11.09 -4.42 -3.05
CA ALA A 159 10.48 -3.16 -3.52
C ALA A 159 11.50 -2.01 -3.68
N SER A 160 12.71 -2.15 -3.13
CA SER A 160 13.78 -1.15 -3.18
C SER A 160 14.83 -1.48 -4.23
N TYR A 161 15.15 -0.49 -5.07
CA TYR A 161 16.21 -0.61 -6.07
C TYR A 161 17.60 -0.85 -5.42
N LYS A 162 17.87 -0.26 -4.24
CA LYS A 162 19.13 -0.48 -3.51
C LYS A 162 19.29 -1.92 -3.02
N GLN A 163 18.21 -2.53 -2.56
CA GLN A 163 18.22 -3.94 -2.12
C GLN A 163 18.37 -4.91 -3.30
N ARG A 164 18.03 -4.46 -4.52
CA ARG A 164 18.33 -5.16 -5.77
C ARG A 164 19.74 -4.89 -6.30
N GLY A 165 20.48 -3.99 -5.66
CA GLY A 165 21.80 -3.53 -6.11
C GLY A 165 21.76 -2.71 -7.41
N TRP A 166 20.64 -2.06 -7.71
CA TRP A 166 20.49 -1.22 -8.91
C TRP A 166 21.00 0.20 -8.63
N ASP A 167 21.39 0.91 -9.68
CA ASP A 167 22.00 2.24 -9.56
C ASP A 167 20.95 3.37 -9.61
N SER A 168 19.76 3.07 -10.17
CA SER A 168 18.63 4.00 -10.32
C SER A 168 17.32 3.42 -9.77
N PRO A 169 16.38 4.25 -9.31
CA PRO A 169 15.07 3.82 -8.79
C PRO A 169 14.09 3.40 -9.90
N HIS A 170 14.51 2.52 -10.80
CA HIS A 170 13.71 2.07 -11.96
C HIS A 170 12.89 0.81 -11.69
N VAL A 171 12.69 0.45 -10.41
CA VAL A 171 11.79 -0.64 -10.01
C VAL A 171 10.37 -0.11 -9.79
N VAL A 172 9.45 -0.49 -10.67
CA VAL A 172 8.00 -0.27 -10.50
C VAL A 172 7.48 -1.34 -9.54
N ALA A 173 7.50 -1.02 -8.25
CA ALA A 173 6.96 -1.91 -7.23
C ALA A 173 5.42 -1.83 -7.20
N TYR A 174 4.79 -2.95 -6.81
CA TYR A 174 3.34 -3.09 -6.66
C TYR A 174 3.02 -4.08 -5.54
N MET A 175 1.90 -3.89 -4.85
CA MET A 175 1.35 -4.87 -3.91
C MET A 175 0.30 -5.77 -4.56
N GLU A 176 -0.32 -5.28 -5.64
CA GLU A 176 -1.31 -5.99 -6.43
C GLU A 176 -1.13 -5.70 -7.93
N SER A 177 -1.54 -6.64 -8.77
CA SER A 177 -1.59 -6.48 -10.21
C SER A 177 -2.80 -7.23 -10.78
N HIS A 178 -2.90 -7.27 -12.11
CA HIS A 178 -3.93 -8.03 -12.78
C HIS A 178 -3.69 -9.55 -12.80
N ASP A 179 -2.47 -10.01 -12.51
CA ASP A 179 -2.06 -11.42 -12.65
C ASP A 179 -2.19 -12.28 -11.39
N GLU A 180 -2.85 -11.77 -10.37
CA GLU A 180 -2.84 -12.35 -9.04
C GLU A 180 -4.10 -12.02 -8.25
N ASP A 181 -4.30 -12.76 -7.15
CA ASP A 181 -5.33 -12.41 -6.17
C ASP A 181 -4.98 -11.12 -5.45
N ARG A 182 -6.03 -10.37 -5.11
CA ARG A 182 -5.94 -9.12 -4.35
C ARG A 182 -5.65 -9.41 -2.88
N MET A 183 -4.96 -8.49 -2.22
CA MET A 183 -4.61 -8.56 -0.81
C MET A 183 -5.86 -8.72 0.05
N MET A 184 -6.91 -7.95 -0.20
CA MET A 184 -8.14 -8.04 0.58
C MET A 184 -8.87 -9.38 0.40
N TYR A 185 -8.89 -9.93 -0.82
CA TYR A 185 -9.40 -11.29 -1.05
C TYR A 185 -8.61 -12.30 -0.23
N LYS A 186 -7.27 -12.24 -0.28
CA LYS A 186 -6.39 -13.15 0.48
C LYS A 186 -6.56 -12.99 1.99
N ASN A 187 -6.65 -11.76 2.52
CA ASN A 187 -6.89 -11.50 3.94
C ASN A 187 -8.20 -12.13 4.42
N ILE A 188 -9.32 -11.87 3.73
CA ILE A 188 -10.64 -12.40 4.10
C ILE A 188 -10.67 -13.94 4.05
N LYS A 189 -9.99 -14.53 3.06
CA LYS A 189 -10.02 -15.99 2.86
C LYS A 189 -9.04 -16.74 3.77
N TYR A 190 -7.81 -16.24 3.87
CA TYR A 190 -6.64 -16.95 4.39
C TYR A 190 -5.91 -16.21 5.53
N GLY A 191 -6.40 -15.03 5.93
CA GLY A 191 -5.84 -14.26 7.03
C GLY A 191 -5.76 -15.07 8.32
N ASN A 192 -4.72 -14.80 9.10
CA ASN A 192 -4.48 -15.42 10.39
C ASN A 192 -5.60 -15.06 11.36
N SER A 193 -6.23 -16.10 11.92
CA SER A 193 -7.34 -16.00 12.86
C SER A 193 -7.09 -16.83 14.11
N THR A 194 -5.82 -17.13 14.42
CA THR A 194 -5.44 -17.96 15.57
C THR A 194 -5.68 -17.24 16.90
N ILE A 195 -5.60 -15.91 16.93
CA ILE A 195 -5.89 -15.07 18.10
C ILE A 195 -7.35 -14.56 18.00
N PRO A 196 -8.26 -14.97 18.91
CA PRO A 196 -9.69 -14.68 18.77
C PRO A 196 -10.07 -13.21 18.69
N TRP A 197 -9.33 -12.33 19.37
CA TRP A 197 -9.59 -10.89 19.39
C TRP A 197 -8.97 -10.14 18.21
N TYR A 198 -8.09 -10.79 17.42
CA TYR A 198 -7.41 -10.22 16.27
C TYR A 198 -7.53 -11.13 15.05
N ASN A 199 -8.74 -11.17 14.49
CA ASN A 199 -9.08 -12.00 13.34
C ASN A 199 -8.87 -11.25 12.02
N LEU A 200 -7.82 -11.60 11.26
CA LEU A 200 -7.51 -10.94 9.98
C LEU A 200 -8.43 -11.34 8.81
N LYS A 201 -9.36 -12.27 9.04
CA LYS A 201 -10.45 -12.55 8.09
C LYS A 201 -11.62 -11.57 8.23
N ASP A 202 -11.68 -10.81 9.32
CA ASP A 202 -12.64 -9.72 9.48
C ASP A 202 -12.31 -8.57 8.52
N THR A 203 -13.31 -8.05 7.82
CA THR A 203 -13.09 -7.01 6.81
C THR A 203 -12.49 -5.73 7.41
N THR A 204 -12.85 -5.36 8.64
CA THR A 204 -12.31 -4.15 9.29
C THR A 204 -10.82 -4.32 9.54
N ARG A 205 -10.42 -5.46 10.13
CA ARG A 205 -9.01 -5.76 10.36
C ARG A 205 -8.23 -5.93 9.07
N ALA A 206 -8.81 -6.57 8.06
CA ALA A 206 -8.19 -6.70 6.75
C ALA A 206 -7.91 -5.32 6.10
N LEU A 207 -8.83 -4.35 6.25
CA LEU A 207 -8.62 -2.98 5.78
C LEU A 207 -7.53 -2.24 6.58
N ASP A 208 -7.48 -2.42 7.91
CA ASP A 208 -6.38 -1.90 8.75
C ASP A 208 -5.02 -2.42 8.25
N ARG A 209 -4.94 -3.71 7.87
CA ARG A 209 -3.73 -4.33 7.31
C ARG A 209 -3.37 -3.80 5.93
N ALA A 210 -4.36 -3.52 5.09
CA ALA A 210 -4.11 -2.88 3.80
C ALA A 210 -3.55 -1.46 4.00
N ALA A 211 -4.04 -0.71 4.98
CA ALA A 211 -3.50 0.61 5.33
C ALA A 211 -2.05 0.52 5.85
N GLN A 212 -1.76 -0.46 6.70
CA GLN A 212 -0.40 -0.75 7.17
C GLN A 212 0.54 -1.11 6.02
N ALA A 213 0.11 -1.97 5.09
CA ALA A 213 0.89 -2.35 3.92
C ALA A 213 1.16 -1.12 3.02
N ALA A 214 0.16 -0.28 2.78
CA ALA A 214 0.29 0.96 2.03
C ALA A 214 1.31 1.92 2.67
N ALA A 215 1.29 2.06 4.01
CA ALA A 215 2.24 2.92 4.74
C ALA A 215 3.70 2.51 4.50
N PHE A 216 3.99 1.21 4.41
CA PHE A 216 5.32 0.71 4.06
C PHE A 216 5.62 0.78 2.56
N PHE A 217 4.62 0.54 1.72
CA PHE A 217 4.78 0.53 0.27
C PHE A 217 5.11 1.91 -0.29
N TYR A 218 4.33 2.94 0.05
CA TYR A 218 4.52 4.28 -0.52
C TYR A 218 5.78 4.99 -0.01
N THR A 219 6.26 4.61 1.18
CA THR A 219 7.41 5.24 1.85
C THR A 219 8.76 4.63 1.48
N ILE A 220 8.79 3.53 0.72
CA ILE A 220 10.03 3.06 0.07
C ILE A 220 10.30 3.94 -1.17
N PRO A 221 11.50 4.55 -1.30
CA PRO A 221 11.84 5.39 -2.45
C PRO A 221 11.68 4.68 -3.81
N GLY A 222 11.37 5.46 -4.84
CA GLY A 222 11.10 4.99 -6.20
C GLY A 222 9.61 4.83 -6.56
N PRO A 223 9.32 4.50 -7.83
CA PRO A 223 7.98 4.47 -8.40
C PRO A 223 7.14 3.36 -7.80
N LYS A 224 5.81 3.56 -7.81
CA LYS A 224 4.82 2.69 -7.19
C LYS A 224 3.63 2.59 -8.14
N MET A 225 3.15 1.38 -8.37
CA MET A 225 1.92 1.12 -9.12
C MET A 225 0.81 0.77 -8.12
N LEU A 226 -0.28 1.54 -8.19
CA LEU A 226 -1.55 1.27 -7.52
C LEU A 226 -2.45 0.52 -8.50
N TRP A 227 -2.97 -0.63 -8.10
CA TRP A 227 -3.96 -1.35 -8.91
C TRP A 227 -5.38 -0.84 -8.62
N GLN A 228 -6.27 -0.92 -9.61
CA GLN A 228 -7.60 -0.31 -9.53
C GLN A 228 -8.38 -0.80 -8.30
N PHE A 229 -8.89 0.12 -7.48
CA PHE A 229 -9.65 -0.15 -6.24
C PHE A 229 -8.84 -0.78 -5.09
N GLU A 230 -7.52 -0.93 -5.22
CA GLU A 230 -6.65 -1.36 -4.11
C GLU A 230 -6.76 -0.38 -2.92
N GLU A 231 -6.87 0.92 -3.20
CA GLU A 231 -7.07 2.00 -2.22
C GLU A 231 -8.44 1.97 -1.53
N LEU A 232 -9.36 1.13 -2.00
CA LEU A 232 -10.68 0.89 -1.42
C LEU A 232 -10.84 -0.56 -0.93
N GLY A 233 -9.76 -1.34 -0.98
CA GLY A 233 -9.70 -2.71 -0.50
C GLY A 233 -10.42 -3.73 -1.39
N TYR A 234 -10.18 -3.71 -2.70
CA TYR A 234 -10.83 -4.62 -3.64
C TYR A 234 -10.62 -6.11 -3.30
N ASP A 235 -11.72 -6.84 -3.13
CA ASP A 235 -11.74 -8.17 -2.51
C ASP A 235 -12.31 -9.27 -3.42
N TYR A 236 -12.40 -9.03 -4.73
CA TYR A 236 -12.83 -10.06 -5.67
C TYR A 236 -11.70 -11.04 -6.01
N ASP A 237 -12.12 -12.29 -6.17
CA ASP A 237 -11.31 -13.39 -6.70
C ASP A 237 -10.80 -13.05 -8.11
N ILE A 238 -9.54 -13.39 -8.40
CA ILE A 238 -9.01 -13.28 -9.76
C ILE A 238 -9.79 -14.11 -10.77
N ASP A 239 -10.39 -15.23 -10.37
CA ASP A 239 -11.15 -16.11 -11.26
C ASP A 239 -12.64 -15.76 -11.33
N PHE A 240 -13.06 -14.64 -10.74
CA PHE A 240 -14.42 -14.12 -10.96
C PHE A 240 -14.64 -13.84 -12.45
N ASN A 241 -15.64 -14.50 -13.05
CA ASN A 241 -15.91 -14.54 -14.49
C ASN A 241 -14.75 -15.11 -15.34
N GLY A 242 -13.87 -15.92 -14.74
CA GLY A 242 -12.62 -16.36 -15.34
C GLY A 242 -11.50 -15.35 -15.15
N ARG A 243 -10.25 -15.81 -15.23
CA ARG A 243 -9.05 -15.01 -14.93
C ARG A 243 -9.01 -13.67 -15.67
N THR A 244 -9.30 -13.68 -16.96
CA THR A 244 -9.32 -12.50 -17.84
C THR A 244 -10.73 -11.89 -18.00
N GLY A 245 -11.72 -12.39 -17.24
CA GLY A 245 -13.09 -11.89 -17.28
C GLY A 245 -13.24 -10.55 -16.57
N GLU A 246 -14.20 -9.75 -17.04
CA GLU A 246 -14.56 -8.47 -16.45
C GLU A 246 -14.98 -8.65 -14.99
N LYS A 247 -14.34 -7.86 -14.11
CA LYS A 247 -14.62 -7.85 -12.67
C LYS A 247 -15.50 -6.66 -12.31
N PRO A 248 -16.32 -6.73 -11.24
CA PRO A 248 -17.27 -5.67 -10.93
C PRO A 248 -16.57 -4.36 -10.57
N ILE A 249 -17.07 -3.25 -11.10
CA ILE A 249 -16.66 -1.89 -10.71
C ILE A 249 -17.33 -1.54 -9.36
N ARG A 250 -16.55 -1.20 -8.34
CA ARG A 250 -17.04 -1.04 -6.95
C ARG A 250 -16.94 0.39 -6.42
N TRP A 251 -17.52 1.35 -7.12
CA TRP A 251 -17.63 2.74 -6.63
C TRP A 251 -18.45 2.84 -5.33
N ASP A 252 -19.33 1.87 -5.06
CA ASP A 252 -20.07 1.76 -3.80
C ASP A 252 -19.15 1.57 -2.58
N TYR A 253 -17.93 1.06 -2.76
CA TYR A 253 -16.93 0.95 -1.68
C TYR A 253 -16.60 2.28 -1.03
N TYR A 254 -16.68 3.37 -1.79
CA TYR A 254 -16.43 4.71 -1.27
C TYR A 254 -17.46 5.15 -0.21
N GLN A 255 -18.63 4.49 -0.14
CA GLN A 255 -19.68 4.79 0.83
C GLN A 255 -19.51 4.03 2.16
N ASP A 256 -18.65 3.00 2.21
CA ASP A 256 -18.26 2.35 3.46
C ASP A 256 -17.17 3.18 4.14
N TYR A 257 -17.43 3.67 5.35
CA TYR A 257 -16.50 4.56 6.05
C TYR A 257 -15.12 3.92 6.31
N ARG A 258 -15.04 2.59 6.47
CA ARG A 258 -13.79 1.86 6.71
C ARG A 258 -12.94 1.80 5.44
N ARG A 259 -13.59 1.60 4.29
CA ARG A 259 -12.92 1.63 2.98
C ARG A 259 -12.53 3.05 2.60
N LYS A 260 -13.37 4.04 2.92
CA LYS A 260 -13.02 5.45 2.78
C LYS A 260 -11.81 5.82 3.64
N MET A 261 -11.67 5.26 4.86
CA MET A 261 -10.45 5.44 5.66
C MET A 261 -9.22 4.94 4.91
N LEU A 262 -9.24 3.73 4.34
CA LEU A 262 -8.13 3.21 3.53
C LEU A 262 -7.81 4.12 2.34
N TYR A 263 -8.83 4.67 1.69
CA TYR A 263 -8.67 5.64 0.61
C TYR A 263 -7.95 6.91 1.09
N GLU A 264 -8.41 7.52 2.20
CA GLU A 264 -7.79 8.75 2.73
C GLU A 264 -6.37 8.48 3.23
N VAL A 265 -6.09 7.31 3.80
CA VAL A 265 -4.72 6.89 4.17
C VAL A 265 -3.84 6.79 2.93
N THR A 266 -4.29 6.05 1.91
CA THR A 266 -3.55 5.87 0.66
C THR A 266 -3.28 7.20 -0.03
N ARG A 267 -4.30 8.05 -0.13
CA ARG A 267 -4.19 9.42 -0.65
C ARG A 267 -3.18 10.23 0.14
N SER A 268 -3.25 10.21 1.47
CA SER A 268 -2.35 10.98 2.34
C SER A 268 -0.89 10.52 2.21
N LEU A 269 -0.66 9.21 2.06
CA LEU A 269 0.66 8.64 1.82
C LEU A 269 1.23 9.03 0.45
N ILE A 270 0.39 9.07 -0.58
CA ILE A 270 0.81 9.53 -1.92
C ILE A 270 1.17 11.02 -1.86
N HIS A 271 0.35 11.88 -1.25
CA HIS A 271 0.69 13.30 -1.04
C HIS A 271 1.97 13.46 -0.23
N LEU A 272 2.11 12.72 0.86
CA LEU A 272 3.31 12.73 1.70
C LEU A 272 4.56 12.43 0.85
N LYS A 273 4.50 11.39 0.00
CA LYS A 273 5.57 10.97 -0.91
C LYS A 273 5.90 12.02 -1.97
N THR A 274 4.89 12.63 -2.60
CA THR A 274 5.09 13.51 -3.76
C THR A 274 5.41 14.96 -3.39
N GLU A 275 4.98 15.42 -2.21
CA GLU A 275 5.17 16.80 -1.75
C GLU A 275 6.42 16.98 -0.88
N ASN A 276 7.08 15.89 -0.47
CA ASN A 276 8.26 15.95 0.39
C ASN A 276 9.42 15.17 -0.22
N GLU A 277 10.47 15.89 -0.60
CA GLU A 277 11.71 15.37 -1.20
C GLU A 277 12.41 14.27 -0.39
N ALA A 278 12.21 14.23 0.94
CA ALA A 278 12.74 13.16 1.79
C ALA A 278 12.31 11.75 1.35
N PHE A 279 11.15 11.60 0.71
CA PHE A 279 10.68 10.30 0.18
C PHE A 279 11.30 9.91 -1.17
N GLY A 280 12.06 10.83 -1.77
CA GLY A 280 12.90 10.60 -2.95
C GLY A 280 14.39 10.45 -2.60
N THR A 281 14.77 10.50 -1.32
CA THR A 281 16.17 10.38 -0.90
C THR A 281 16.81 9.07 -1.36
N ASP A 282 18.10 9.10 -1.63
CA ASP A 282 18.91 7.90 -1.74
C ASP A 282 19.46 7.46 -0.38
N ASP A 283 19.54 8.32 0.63
CA ASP A 283 20.01 7.92 1.97
C ASP A 283 18.87 7.33 2.81
N PHE A 284 18.75 6.00 2.80
CA PHE A 284 17.72 5.29 3.55
C PHE A 284 18.19 3.91 4.03
N SER A 285 17.59 3.46 5.13
CA SER A 285 17.80 2.14 5.73
C SER A 285 16.47 1.38 5.86
N LEU A 286 16.51 0.08 5.55
CA LEU A 286 15.32 -0.79 5.52
C LEU A 286 15.52 -2.01 6.43
N ALA A 287 14.54 -2.29 7.28
CA ALA A 287 14.42 -3.54 8.02
C ALA A 287 13.00 -4.09 7.79
N LEU A 288 12.84 -4.89 6.73
CA LEU A 288 11.53 -5.21 6.15
C LEU A 288 11.14 -6.69 6.27
N ASN A 289 11.89 -7.49 7.02
CA ASN A 289 11.57 -8.88 7.31
C ASN A 289 10.90 -9.04 8.70
N GLY A 290 10.33 -10.21 8.98
CA GLY A 290 9.72 -10.52 10.29
C GLY A 290 8.45 -9.72 10.60
N ASP A 291 8.00 -9.81 11.85
CA ASP A 291 6.77 -9.14 12.33
C ASP A 291 6.95 -7.62 12.44
N LEU A 292 8.04 -7.18 13.08
CA LEU A 292 8.31 -5.77 13.33
C LEU A 292 9.20 -5.20 12.24
N LYS A 293 8.67 -4.27 11.46
CA LYS A 293 9.35 -3.68 10.30
C LYS A 293 9.63 -2.20 10.51
N ARG A 294 10.70 -1.71 9.88
CA ARG A 294 11.13 -0.30 9.93
C ARG A 294 11.65 0.20 8.59
N ILE A 295 11.34 1.45 8.26
CA ILE A 295 11.96 2.26 7.21
C ILE A 295 12.51 3.53 7.85
N SER A 296 13.74 3.90 7.53
CA SER A 296 14.35 5.17 7.93
C SER A 296 14.83 5.90 6.69
N LEU A 297 14.37 7.13 6.48
CA LEU A 297 14.78 8.01 5.37
C LEU A 297 15.50 9.22 5.97
N TYR A 298 16.65 9.56 5.42
CA TYR A 298 17.46 10.69 5.86
C TYR A 298 17.52 11.75 4.76
N HIS A 299 17.22 12.99 5.13
CA HIS A 299 17.25 14.09 4.17
C HIS A 299 17.49 15.44 4.88
N PRO A 300 18.26 16.37 4.29
CA PRO A 300 18.53 17.69 4.89
C PRO A 300 17.30 18.48 5.37
N THR A 301 16.12 18.23 4.80
CA THR A 301 14.89 18.95 5.15
C THR A 301 13.96 18.23 6.11
N MET A 302 14.03 16.89 6.19
CA MET A 302 13.19 16.09 7.06
C MET A 302 13.69 14.64 7.10
N ASP A 303 13.94 14.12 8.29
CA ASP A 303 14.14 12.69 8.48
C ASP A 303 12.79 12.03 8.77
N VAL A 304 12.63 10.78 8.30
CA VAL A 304 11.39 10.02 8.39
C VAL A 304 11.66 8.65 8.98
N ASN A 305 10.86 8.24 9.95
CA ASN A 305 10.85 6.87 10.45
C ASN A 305 9.45 6.27 10.35
N VAL A 306 9.33 5.16 9.64
CA VAL A 306 8.12 4.34 9.56
C VAL A 306 8.36 3.08 10.36
N ILE A 307 7.48 2.77 11.30
CA ILE A 307 7.52 1.53 12.08
C ILE A 307 6.16 0.85 12.04
N GLY A 308 6.15 -0.47 12.08
CA GLY A 308 4.90 -1.23 12.02
C GLY A 308 5.05 -2.65 12.55
N ASN A 309 3.98 -3.12 13.17
CA ASN A 309 3.85 -4.47 13.68
C ASN A 309 2.93 -5.30 12.78
N PHE A 310 3.53 -6.04 11.86
CA PHE A 310 2.85 -7.00 11.01
C PHE A 310 2.53 -8.32 11.75
N GLY A 311 2.93 -8.49 13.01
CA GLY A 311 2.51 -9.61 13.85
C GLY A 311 1.03 -9.55 14.25
N ILE A 312 0.57 -10.63 14.89
CA ILE A 312 -0.78 -10.76 15.48
C ILE A 312 -0.78 -10.55 17.01
N GLU A 313 0.39 -10.24 17.58
CA GLU A 313 0.61 -9.96 19.00
C GLU A 313 1.33 -8.62 19.14
N ASN A 314 1.30 -8.04 20.34
CA ASN A 314 2.01 -6.79 20.63
C ASN A 314 3.53 -7.00 20.55
N GLY A 315 4.24 -6.00 20.05
CA GLY A 315 5.69 -6.05 19.87
C GLY A 315 6.37 -4.74 20.22
N SER A 316 7.69 -4.80 20.38
CA SER A 316 8.51 -3.66 20.75
C SER A 316 9.63 -3.46 19.74
N ILE A 317 9.73 -2.27 19.15
CA ILE A 317 10.70 -1.96 18.10
C ILE A 317 11.51 -0.72 18.45
N ILE A 318 12.82 -0.76 18.20
CA ILE A 318 13.67 0.43 18.25
C ILE A 318 13.49 1.19 16.92
N PRO A 319 12.91 2.41 16.92
CA PRO A 319 12.61 3.12 15.67
C PRO A 319 13.85 3.61 14.92
N ALA A 320 15.04 3.57 15.52
CA ALA A 320 16.26 4.17 14.98
C ALA A 320 16.06 5.64 14.55
N PHE A 321 15.64 6.49 15.47
CA PHE A 321 15.65 7.93 15.24
C PHE A 321 17.08 8.41 14.95
N SER A 322 17.24 9.31 13.99
CA SER A 322 18.54 9.91 13.64
C SER A 322 19.06 10.85 14.72
N VAL A 323 18.15 11.52 15.43
CA VAL A 323 18.44 12.57 16.40
C VAL A 323 17.47 12.54 17.58
N THR A 324 17.96 12.96 18.75
CA THR A 324 17.12 13.26 19.92
C THR A 324 16.38 14.59 19.71
N GLY A 325 15.26 14.77 20.39
CA GLY A 325 14.41 15.97 20.29
C GLY A 325 12.99 15.64 19.83
N PRO A 326 12.23 16.65 19.38
CA PRO A 326 10.86 16.46 18.96
C PRO A 326 10.79 15.72 17.62
N TRP A 327 9.97 14.66 17.59
CA TRP A 327 9.49 14.01 16.39
C TRP A 327 7.96 14.12 16.35
N TYR A 328 7.39 14.25 15.16
CA TYR A 328 5.96 14.44 14.96
C TYR A 328 5.36 13.22 14.28
N GLU A 329 4.34 12.63 14.91
CA GLU A 329 3.58 11.51 14.33
C GLU A 329 2.64 12.06 13.25
N PHE A 330 2.70 11.50 12.04
CA PHE A 330 2.07 12.05 10.85
C PHE A 330 0.54 12.01 10.92
N PHE A 331 -0.05 10.90 11.36
CA PHE A 331 -1.50 10.69 11.35
C PHE A 331 -2.21 11.36 12.52
N SER A 332 -1.61 11.42 13.71
CA SER A 332 -2.20 12.08 14.88
C SER A 332 -1.76 13.54 15.04
N GLY A 333 -0.60 13.92 14.48
CA GLY A 333 0.00 15.24 14.69
C GLY A 333 0.66 15.41 16.07
N ASP A 334 0.68 14.36 16.89
CA ASP A 334 1.28 14.37 18.21
C ASP A 334 2.79 14.53 18.15
N THR A 335 3.36 15.02 19.25
CA THR A 335 4.81 15.18 19.40
C THR A 335 5.36 14.13 20.34
N LEU A 336 6.29 13.33 19.85
CA LEU A 336 7.12 12.43 20.64
C LEU A 336 8.43 13.13 20.98
N GLN A 337 8.75 13.22 22.28
CA GLN A 337 10.05 13.71 22.72
C GLN A 337 11.03 12.54 22.82
N VAL A 338 11.95 12.44 21.86
CA VAL A 338 12.98 11.40 21.83
C VAL A 338 14.15 11.83 22.69
N THR A 339 14.31 11.17 23.85
CA THR A 339 15.40 11.43 24.80
C THR A 339 16.56 10.46 24.67
N SER A 340 16.33 9.30 24.05
CA SER A 340 17.35 8.30 23.71
C SER A 340 16.97 7.61 22.40
N LEU A 341 17.98 7.35 21.55
CA LEU A 341 17.80 6.70 20.25
C LEU A 341 17.56 5.18 20.38
N ASP A 342 17.92 4.62 21.54
CA ASP A 342 17.77 3.20 21.85
C ASP A 342 16.43 2.88 22.55
N THR A 343 15.60 3.89 22.83
CA THR A 343 14.31 3.67 23.47
C THR A 343 13.34 2.97 22.50
N PRO A 344 12.85 1.78 22.86
CA PRO A 344 11.90 1.08 22.00
C PRO A 344 10.49 1.66 22.14
N ILE A 345 9.71 1.57 21.06
CA ILE A 345 8.29 1.89 21.02
C ILE A 345 7.49 0.59 21.04
N GLN A 346 6.49 0.52 21.91
CA GLN A 346 5.50 -0.56 21.91
C GLN A 346 4.49 -0.31 20.79
N LEU A 347 4.18 -1.37 20.05
CA LEU A 347 3.19 -1.40 18.98
C LEU A 347 2.20 -2.54 19.24
N GLU A 348 0.92 -2.23 19.20
CA GLU A 348 -0.15 -3.24 19.17
C GLU A 348 -0.11 -4.05 17.87
N ALA A 349 -0.84 -5.18 17.83
CA ALA A 349 -0.97 -5.97 16.61
C ALA A 349 -1.57 -5.14 15.47
N GLY A 350 -0.87 -5.07 14.34
CA GLY A 350 -1.26 -4.24 13.18
C GLY A 350 -1.03 -2.75 13.31
N GLU A 351 -0.48 -2.29 14.43
CA GLU A 351 -0.19 -0.86 14.59
C GLU A 351 0.97 -0.44 13.68
N PHE A 352 0.89 0.77 13.15
CA PHE A 352 1.98 1.43 12.44
C PHE A 352 1.97 2.92 12.71
N ARG A 353 3.15 3.54 12.58
CA ARG A 353 3.35 4.96 12.83
C ARG A 353 4.35 5.53 11.85
N ILE A 354 4.16 6.79 11.47
CA ILE A 354 5.12 7.54 10.65
C ILE A 354 5.55 8.77 11.45
N TYR A 355 6.83 8.84 11.78
CA TYR A 355 7.42 9.96 12.48
C TYR A 355 8.27 10.81 11.55
N THR A 356 8.23 12.11 11.75
CA THR A 356 8.99 13.10 10.98
C THR A 356 9.67 14.10 11.90
N THR A 357 10.86 14.60 11.55
CA THR A 357 11.52 15.68 12.32
C THR A 357 10.92 17.06 12.04
N LYS A 358 10.13 17.19 10.97
CA LYS A 358 9.41 18.41 10.59
C LYS A 358 7.92 18.19 10.79
N LYS A 359 7.26 19.06 11.55
CA LYS A 359 5.80 18.98 11.73
C LYS A 359 5.09 19.23 10.40
N LEU A 360 4.34 18.23 9.93
CA LEU A 360 3.50 18.30 8.74
C LEU A 360 2.04 18.55 9.10
N ASN A 361 1.22 18.84 8.08
CA ASN A 361 -0.22 18.89 8.25
C ASN A 361 -0.75 17.48 8.53
N THR A 362 -1.52 17.35 9.61
CA THR A 362 -2.16 16.10 9.99
C THR A 362 -3.29 15.77 9.01
N PRO A 363 -3.28 14.60 8.35
CA PRO A 363 -4.32 14.24 7.40
C PRO A 363 -5.60 13.76 8.10
N GLU A 364 -6.76 14.05 7.52
CA GLU A 364 -8.08 13.66 8.04
C GLU A 364 -8.41 12.18 7.70
N THR A 365 -7.60 11.25 8.17
CA THR A 365 -7.77 9.81 7.88
C THR A 365 -8.66 9.09 8.90
N GLY A 366 -8.80 9.65 10.10
CA GLY A 366 -9.39 8.95 11.25
C GLY A 366 -8.39 8.06 12.00
N LEU A 367 -7.20 7.77 11.44
CA LEU A 367 -6.11 7.14 12.19
C LEU A 367 -5.54 8.10 13.24
N GLY A 368 -5.08 7.56 14.37
CA GLY A 368 -4.62 8.38 15.50
C GLY A 368 -5.74 9.03 16.31
N LEU A 369 -6.99 9.00 15.81
CA LEU A 369 -8.16 9.20 16.65
C LEU A 369 -8.45 7.88 17.35
N SER A 370 -8.50 7.89 18.68
CA SER A 370 -8.93 6.71 19.44
C SER A 370 -10.36 6.35 19.02
N GLU A 371 -10.53 5.28 18.24
CA GLU A 371 -11.80 4.58 18.13
C GLU A 371 -12.06 3.90 19.47
N ASP A 372 -12.78 4.58 20.36
CA ASP A 372 -13.36 3.88 21.48
C ASP A 372 -14.48 2.99 20.93
N THR A 373 -14.12 1.78 20.52
CA THR A 373 -15.10 0.77 20.18
C THR A 373 -15.98 0.59 21.42
N PRO A 374 -17.30 0.77 21.33
CA PRO A 374 -18.18 0.47 22.45
C PRO A 374 -18.06 -1.03 22.69
N ALA A 375 -17.24 -1.41 23.67
CA ALA A 375 -17.31 -2.74 24.26
C ALA A 375 -18.80 -2.94 24.60
N SER A 376 -19.40 -3.91 23.93
CA SER A 376 -20.82 -4.23 24.09
C SER A 376 -21.09 -4.48 25.58
N GLY A 377 -21.69 -3.49 26.25
CA GLY A 377 -22.33 -3.63 27.55
C GLY A 377 -21.47 -3.41 28.81
N SER A 378 -21.30 -2.15 29.24
CA SER A 378 -21.28 -1.86 30.68
C SER A 378 -21.60 -0.40 31.07
N LEU A 379 -21.09 0.61 30.36
CA LEU A 379 -21.32 2.01 30.73
C LEU A 379 -22.63 2.55 30.16
N LYS A 380 -23.53 2.99 31.05
CA LYS A 380 -24.70 3.81 30.70
C LYS A 380 -24.46 5.22 31.22
N LEU A 381 -24.57 6.20 30.33
CA LEU A 381 -24.48 7.62 30.65
C LEU A 381 -25.86 8.27 30.56
N LYS A 382 -26.20 9.09 31.53
CA LYS A 382 -27.33 10.02 31.46
C LYS A 382 -26.88 11.40 31.89
N THR A 383 -27.35 12.42 31.20
CA THR A 383 -27.08 13.82 31.54
C THR A 383 -28.40 14.54 31.77
N PHE A 384 -28.46 15.35 32.83
CA PHE A 384 -29.62 16.19 33.11
C PHE A 384 -29.21 17.42 33.94
N PRO A 385 -29.87 18.57 33.76
CA PRO A 385 -30.85 18.85 32.72
C PRO A 385 -30.21 18.89 31.32
N ASN A 386 -30.98 18.52 30.31
CA ASN A 386 -30.61 18.66 28.90
C ASN A 386 -31.79 19.31 28.18
N PRO A 387 -31.73 20.61 27.80
CA PRO A 387 -30.52 21.43 27.74
C PRO A 387 -29.94 21.89 29.08
N ALA A 388 -28.62 22.03 29.15
CA ALA A 388 -27.85 22.51 30.28
C ALA A 388 -27.55 24.02 30.18
N SER A 389 -27.38 24.66 31.34
CA SER A 389 -27.04 26.09 31.46
C SER A 389 -25.85 26.22 32.42
N GLY A 390 -24.63 26.30 31.88
CA GLY A 390 -23.38 26.40 32.64
C GLY A 390 -22.94 25.13 33.41
N SER A 391 -23.87 24.25 33.80
CA SER A 391 -23.55 22.96 34.42
C SER A 391 -24.63 21.90 34.17
N PHE A 392 -24.28 20.63 34.37
CA PHE A 392 -25.19 19.49 34.32
C PHE A 392 -24.73 18.38 35.27
N THR A 393 -25.66 17.52 35.65
CA THR A 393 -25.38 16.28 36.36
C THR A 393 -25.16 15.16 35.35
N LEU A 394 -24.06 14.45 35.50
CA LEU A 394 -23.74 13.23 34.76
C LEU A 394 -23.91 12.03 35.67
N GLU A 395 -24.75 11.09 35.25
CA GLU A 395 -24.95 9.81 35.92
C GLU A 395 -24.30 8.70 35.12
N LEU A 396 -23.51 7.89 35.80
CA LEU A 396 -22.90 6.69 35.25
C LEU A 396 -23.13 5.48 36.17
N GLN A 397 -23.21 4.30 35.57
CA GLN A 397 -23.24 3.03 36.30
C GLN A 397 -21.97 2.25 36.00
N LEU A 398 -21.22 1.91 37.05
CA LEU A 398 -20.00 1.10 36.96
C LEU A 398 -20.22 -0.28 37.56
N LYS A 399 -19.66 -1.32 36.93
CA LYS A 399 -19.68 -2.69 37.45
C LYS A 399 -18.63 -2.89 38.55
N GLU A 400 -17.49 -2.22 38.42
CA GLU A 400 -16.34 -2.28 39.32
C GLU A 400 -15.72 -0.89 39.45
N THR A 401 -14.87 -0.69 40.46
CA THR A 401 -14.13 0.58 40.62
C THR A 401 -13.20 0.77 39.42
N SER A 402 -13.25 1.94 38.80
CA SER A 402 -12.55 2.20 37.54
C SER A 402 -12.03 3.63 37.46
N MET A 403 -10.85 3.80 36.87
CA MET A 403 -10.36 5.11 36.45
C MET A 403 -11.21 5.58 35.25
N ILE A 404 -11.84 6.74 35.40
CA ILE A 404 -12.79 7.31 34.45
C ILE A 404 -12.27 8.64 33.94
N ARG A 405 -12.35 8.84 32.62
CA ARG A 405 -12.12 10.12 31.97
C ARG A 405 -13.39 10.54 31.23
N LEU A 406 -13.81 11.78 31.44
CA LEU A 406 -14.92 12.41 30.74
C LEU A 406 -14.40 13.53 29.85
N ASP A 407 -14.79 13.52 28.59
CA ASP A 407 -14.40 14.51 27.60
C ASP A 407 -15.64 15.12 26.92
N LEU A 408 -15.55 16.41 26.56
CA LEU A 408 -16.55 17.12 25.76
C LEU A 408 -16.05 17.23 24.32
N SER A 409 -16.92 16.94 23.36
CA SER A 409 -16.64 17.05 21.92
C SER A 409 -17.75 17.80 21.18
N ASP A 410 -17.40 18.45 20.07
CA ASP A 410 -18.38 19.06 19.16
C ASP A 410 -18.95 18.03 18.16
N VAL A 411 -19.86 18.47 17.28
CA VAL A 411 -20.54 17.59 16.31
C VAL A 411 -19.62 17.00 15.24
N SER A 412 -18.39 17.52 15.08
CA SER A 412 -17.38 16.96 14.18
C SER A 412 -16.54 15.86 14.84
N GLY A 413 -16.76 15.59 16.13
CA GLY A 413 -15.96 14.66 16.92
C GLY A 413 -14.69 15.28 17.50
N ARG A 414 -14.41 16.56 17.22
CA ARG A 414 -13.26 17.27 17.81
C ARG A 414 -13.46 17.44 19.31
N ARG A 415 -12.48 16.98 20.08
CA ARG A 415 -12.42 17.16 21.53
C ARG A 415 -12.19 18.63 21.88
N LEU A 416 -13.02 19.18 22.76
CA LEU A 416 -12.94 20.56 23.23
C LEU A 416 -12.22 20.67 24.57
N THR A 417 -12.58 19.82 25.54
CA THR A 417 -12.00 19.85 26.89
C THR A 417 -12.20 18.53 27.63
N ALA A 418 -11.37 18.24 28.64
CA ALA A 418 -11.71 17.28 29.69
C ALA A 418 -12.73 17.91 30.66
N LEU A 419 -13.68 17.09 31.11
CA LEU A 419 -14.68 17.46 32.12
C LEU A 419 -14.37 16.83 33.48
N PHE A 420 -13.74 15.65 33.49
CA PHE A 420 -13.35 14.92 34.70
C PHE A 420 -12.28 13.89 34.37
N GLN A 421 -11.36 13.65 35.32
CA GLN A 421 -10.44 12.52 35.30
C GLN A 421 -10.18 12.07 36.73
N GLY A 422 -10.48 10.80 37.04
CA GLY A 422 -10.30 10.27 38.39
C GLY A 422 -10.87 8.87 38.55
N GLU A 423 -10.58 8.24 39.69
CA GLU A 423 -11.14 6.94 40.05
C GLU A 423 -12.56 7.10 40.60
N LEU A 424 -13.47 6.24 40.15
CA LEU A 424 -14.84 6.16 40.65
C LEU A 424 -15.16 4.75 41.11
N ASN A 425 -15.85 4.66 42.25
CA ASN A 425 -16.25 3.38 42.83
C ASN A 425 -17.30 2.65 41.97
N SER A 426 -17.38 1.33 42.13
CA SER A 426 -18.46 0.53 41.57
C SER A 426 -19.85 1.04 42.01
N GLY A 427 -20.87 0.76 41.20
CA GLY A 427 -22.24 1.21 41.45
C GLY A 427 -22.64 2.48 40.69
N ARG A 428 -23.72 3.11 41.13
CA ARG A 428 -24.25 4.34 40.53
C ARG A 428 -23.45 5.53 41.04
N GLN A 429 -22.85 6.29 40.13
CA GLN A 429 -22.11 7.50 40.44
C GLN A 429 -22.81 8.70 39.80
N GLN A 430 -22.79 9.83 40.51
CA GLN A 430 -23.30 11.11 40.01
C GLN A 430 -22.21 12.17 40.16
N LEU A 431 -21.92 12.85 39.06
CA LEU A 431 -20.93 13.91 38.99
C LEU A 431 -21.62 15.21 38.59
N GLN A 432 -21.33 16.28 39.32
CA GLN A 432 -21.71 17.62 38.89
C GLN A 432 -20.63 18.17 37.99
N VAL A 433 -20.97 18.44 36.73
CA VAL A 433 -20.04 18.91 35.71
C VAL A 433 -20.31 20.37 35.41
N HIS A 434 -19.29 21.22 35.55
CA HIS A 434 -19.35 22.64 35.17
C HIS A 434 -18.71 22.80 33.79
N LEU A 435 -19.44 23.44 32.88
CA LEU A 435 -18.95 23.74 31.54
C LEU A 435 -18.05 24.99 31.60
N PRO A 436 -16.91 25.01 30.89
CA PRO A 436 -16.12 26.22 30.75
C PRO A 436 -16.90 27.34 30.04
N ASP A 437 -16.66 28.60 30.42
CA ASP A 437 -17.30 29.78 29.82
C ASP A 437 -17.04 29.92 28.30
N SER A 438 -16.01 29.24 27.77
CA SER A 438 -15.70 29.21 26.35
C SER A 438 -16.66 28.36 25.51
N ILE A 439 -17.51 27.54 26.13
CA ILE A 439 -18.47 26.68 25.44
C ILE A 439 -19.70 27.49 25.05
N LYS A 440 -19.91 27.66 23.74
CA LYS A 440 -21.05 28.41 23.18
C LYS A 440 -22.34 27.57 23.17
N PRO A 441 -23.52 28.19 23.07
CA PRO A 441 -24.77 27.44 22.88
C PRO A 441 -24.70 26.54 21.64
N GLY A 442 -25.14 25.28 21.77
CA GLY A 442 -24.99 24.28 20.71
C GLY A 442 -25.21 22.83 21.15
N ILE A 443 -24.98 21.90 20.21
CA ILE A 443 -25.02 20.45 20.46
C ILE A 443 -23.60 19.95 20.67
N TYR A 444 -23.40 19.18 21.74
CA TYR A 444 -22.13 18.56 22.09
C TYR A 444 -22.34 17.11 22.50
N PHE A 445 -21.24 16.37 22.59
CA PHE A 445 -21.23 14.99 23.06
C PHE A 445 -20.29 14.86 24.26
N VAL A 446 -20.81 14.29 25.33
CA VAL A 446 -20.03 13.89 26.50
C VAL A 446 -19.65 12.43 26.32
N GLN A 447 -18.35 12.18 26.33
CA GLN A 447 -17.75 10.87 26.15
C GLN A 447 -17.17 10.40 27.48
N ALA A 448 -17.45 9.16 27.89
CA ALA A 448 -16.84 8.55 29.06
C ALA A 448 -15.99 7.35 28.64
N ARG A 449 -14.75 7.33 29.13
CA ARG A 449 -13.77 6.26 28.89
C ARG A 449 -13.33 5.67 30.22
N SER A 450 -13.28 4.34 30.28
CA SER A 450 -12.55 3.60 31.29
C SER A 450 -12.08 2.26 30.75
N ASN A 451 -11.29 1.54 31.54
CA ASN A 451 -10.91 0.16 31.27
C ASN A 451 -12.13 -0.77 31.11
N ALA A 452 -13.30 -0.38 31.65
CA ALA A 452 -14.53 -1.16 31.58
C ALA A 452 -15.37 -0.88 30.31
N GLY A 453 -14.97 0.11 29.50
CA GLY A 453 -15.58 0.41 28.20
C GLY A 453 -15.80 1.89 27.94
N PHE A 454 -16.65 2.16 26.94
CA PHE A 454 -16.93 3.49 26.42
C PHE A 454 -18.42 3.76 26.32
N ALA A 455 -18.81 5.00 26.58
CA ALA A 455 -20.16 5.46 26.31
C ALA A 455 -20.17 6.94 25.89
N VAL A 456 -21.19 7.31 25.11
CA VAL A 456 -21.42 8.68 24.65
C VAL A 456 -22.85 9.08 24.96
N THR A 457 -23.04 10.34 25.34
CA THR A 457 -24.37 10.94 25.42
C THR A 457 -24.37 12.38 24.88
N LYS A 458 -25.48 12.74 24.24
CA LYS A 458 -25.69 14.08 23.67
C LYS A 458 -26.07 15.07 24.78
N ILE A 459 -25.55 16.29 24.71
CA ILE A 459 -25.98 17.41 25.54
C ILE A 459 -26.22 18.66 24.69
N MET A 460 -27.30 19.38 24.96
CA MET A 460 -27.56 20.72 24.41
C MET A 460 -27.16 21.76 25.45
N VAL A 461 -26.37 22.76 25.06
CA VAL A 461 -25.99 23.90 25.91
C VAL A 461 -26.77 25.12 25.45
N LYS A 462 -27.39 25.83 26.40
CA LYS A 462 -28.16 27.05 26.16
C LYS A 462 -27.32 28.31 26.31
#